data_AF-A0A7N4P584-F1
#
_entry.id   AF-A0A7N4P584-F1
#
_cell.length_a   1.000
_cell.length_b   1.000
_cell.length_c   1.000
_cell.angle_alpha   90.00
_cell.angle_beta   90.00
_cell.angle_gamma   90.00
#
_symmetry.space_group_name_H-M   'P 1'
#
loop_
_entity.id
_entity.type
_entity.pdbx_description
1 polymer ?
#
loop_
_entity_poly.entity_id
_entity_poly.type
_entity_poly.pdbx_seq_one_letter_code
_entity_poly.pdbx_strand_id
1 'polypeptide(L)'
;DVKPPWPRPVTHKPRARGLGLRLAQVLRVRGSRDSPGCGERKLVTCGLAFRTLVRKYNCDLCYTPMIVAADFVRSIKARDSEFTTNKGDCPLIVQFAANDAQLLSDAARIVYPYANGIDINCGCPQR
;
A
#
# COMPACT_ATOMS: atom_id res chain seq x y z
N ASP A 1 -11.84 9.32 13.78
CA ASP A 1 -11.12 9.16 12.49
C ASP A 1 -10.49 7.79 12.31
N VAL A 2 -11.27 6.72 12.49
CA VAL A 2 -10.75 5.35 12.42
C VAL A 2 -10.95 4.81 11.00
N LYS A 3 -9.96 4.07 10.52
CA LYS A 3 -10.00 3.32 9.27
C LYS A 3 -11.30 2.48 9.15
N PRO A 4 -11.94 2.42 7.97
CA PRO A 4 -13.09 1.55 7.74
C PRO A 4 -12.77 0.07 8.01
N PRO A 5 -13.75 -0.77 8.40
CA PRO A 5 -13.55 -2.20 8.61
C PRO A 5 -13.05 -2.87 7.33
N TRP A 6 -12.26 -3.95 7.49
CA TRP A 6 -11.74 -4.71 6.37
C TRP A 6 -12.84 -5.20 5.42
N PRO A 7 -12.56 -5.28 4.10
CA PRO A 7 -13.47 -5.93 3.18
C PRO A 7 -13.68 -7.39 3.59
N ARG A 8 -14.89 -7.91 3.34
CA ARG A 8 -15.22 -9.31 3.64
C ARG A 8 -14.22 -10.25 2.95
N PRO A 9 -13.84 -11.37 3.59
CA PRO A 9 -12.98 -12.37 2.97
C PRO A 9 -13.57 -12.80 1.64
N VAL A 10 -12.77 -12.76 0.58
CA VAL A 10 -13.22 -13.21 -0.74
C VAL A 10 -12.79 -14.66 -0.87
N THR A 11 -13.75 -15.59 -0.90
CA THR A 11 -13.46 -16.99 -1.14
C THR A 11 -13.09 -17.18 -2.61
N HIS A 12 -11.83 -17.50 -2.90
CA HIS A 12 -11.42 -17.84 -4.26
C HIS A 12 -11.90 -19.26 -4.59
N LYS A 13 -12.85 -19.39 -5.52
CA LYS A 13 -12.89 -20.57 -6.40
C LYS A 13 -11.91 -20.30 -7.55
N PRO A 14 -11.00 -21.21 -7.88
CA PRO A 14 -10.10 -21.01 -9.02
C PRO A 14 -10.94 -21.11 -10.29
N ARG A 15 -11.27 -19.96 -10.90
CA ARG A 15 -11.76 -19.94 -12.28
C ARG A 15 -10.58 -19.65 -13.19
N ALA A 16 -10.10 -20.70 -13.85
CA ALA A 16 -9.28 -20.59 -15.04
C ALA A 16 -10.11 -19.90 -16.13
N ARG A 17 -9.94 -18.58 -16.28
CA ARG A 17 -10.21 -17.89 -17.54
C ARG A 17 -9.11 -16.86 -17.74
N GLY A 18 -8.37 -17.04 -18.83
CA GLY A 18 -7.38 -16.09 -19.30
C GLY A 18 -8.03 -14.73 -19.49
N LEU A 19 -7.74 -13.82 -18.58
CA LEU A 19 -7.61 -12.42 -18.91
C LEU A 19 -6.17 -12.08 -18.59
N GLY A 20 -5.44 -11.61 -19.60
CA GLY A 20 -4.14 -10.97 -19.42
C GLY A 20 -4.32 -9.73 -18.55
N LEU A 21 -4.34 -9.92 -17.24
CA LEU A 21 -4.17 -8.86 -16.27
C LEU A 21 -2.68 -8.52 -16.32
N ARG A 22 -2.35 -7.52 -17.13
CA ARG A 22 -1.12 -6.76 -16.93
C ARG A 22 -1.14 -6.36 -15.47
N LEU A 23 -0.29 -7.00 -14.67
CA LEU A 23 0.11 -6.55 -13.36
C LEU A 23 0.81 -5.21 -13.61
N ALA A 24 0.03 -4.16 -13.78
CA ALA A 24 0.54 -2.83 -13.99
C ALA A 24 1.27 -2.50 -12.70
N GLN A 25 2.57 -2.28 -12.83
CA GLN A 25 3.35 -1.52 -11.89
C GLN A 25 2.66 -0.14 -11.79
N VAL A 26 1.67 0.00 -10.90
CA VAL A 26 0.91 1.24 -10.74
C VAL A 26 1.73 2.17 -9.86
N LEU A 27 2.82 2.67 -10.44
CA LEU A 27 3.43 3.94 -10.05
C LEU A 27 3.06 4.96 -11.13
N ARG A 28 1.82 5.43 -11.09
CA ARG A 28 1.47 6.72 -11.68
C ARG A 28 0.78 7.55 -10.62
N VAL A 29 1.58 8.02 -9.66
CA VAL A 29 1.24 9.25 -8.94
C VAL A 29 1.07 10.30 -10.03
N ARG A 30 -0.18 10.67 -10.34
CA ARG A 30 -0.46 11.81 -11.21
C ARG A 30 -0.02 13.06 -10.44
N GLY A 31 1.28 13.38 -10.50
CA GLY A 31 1.74 14.71 -10.17
C GLY A 31 1.05 15.67 -11.12
N SER A 32 0.31 16.63 -10.56
CA SER A 32 -0.14 17.81 -11.29
C SER A 32 1.08 18.42 -11.98
N ARG A 33 1.05 18.49 -13.31
CA ARG A 33 2.17 18.96 -14.13
C ARG A 33 2.36 20.48 -14.11
N ASP A 34 1.67 21.21 -13.24
CA ASP A 34 1.57 22.67 -13.33
C ASP A 34 2.18 23.45 -12.14
N SER A 35 3.04 22.83 -11.33
CA SER A 35 3.77 23.56 -10.27
C SER A 35 5.23 23.80 -10.68
N PRO A 36 5.65 25.06 -10.95
CA PRO A 36 7.05 25.38 -11.22
C PRO A 36 7.83 25.30 -9.91
N GLY A 37 8.48 24.16 -9.69
CA GLY A 37 9.24 23.91 -8.47
C GLY A 37 9.26 22.43 -8.15
N CYS A 38 10.04 21.64 -8.89
CA CYS A 38 10.42 20.29 -8.47
C CYS A 38 11.38 20.39 -7.27
N GLY A 39 10.87 20.86 -6.14
CA GLY A 39 11.56 20.78 -4.85
C GLY A 39 11.75 19.32 -4.44
N GLU A 40 12.69 19.07 -3.54
CA GLU A 40 13.01 17.75 -3.00
C GLU A 40 11.74 17.02 -2.56
N ARG A 41 11.38 15.93 -3.26
CA ARG A 41 10.24 15.08 -2.87
C ARG A 41 10.55 14.43 -1.53
N LYS A 42 9.94 14.93 -0.46
CA LYS A 42 10.14 14.42 0.91
C LYS A 42 9.37 13.11 1.10
N LEU A 43 10.10 12.00 0.97
CA LEU A 43 9.62 10.64 1.16
C LEU A 43 9.74 10.23 2.63
N VAL A 44 8.68 9.65 3.20
CA VAL A 44 8.68 9.20 4.59
C VAL A 44 8.10 7.79 4.71
N THR A 45 8.80 6.91 5.41
CA THR A 45 8.34 5.58 5.83
C THR A 45 8.29 5.51 7.35
N CYS A 46 7.10 5.34 7.92
CA CYS A 46 6.89 5.32 9.37
C CYS A 46 5.46 4.91 9.75
N GLY A 47 5.18 4.75 11.05
CA GLY A 47 3.83 4.58 11.57
C GLY A 47 2.90 5.79 11.34
N LEU A 48 1.59 5.58 11.49
CA LEU A 48 0.53 6.55 11.17
C LEU A 48 0.71 7.91 11.87
N ALA A 49 1.14 7.91 13.13
CA ALA A 49 1.33 9.15 13.91
C ALA A 49 2.35 10.09 13.25
N PHE A 50 3.48 9.54 12.80
CA PHE A 50 4.51 10.32 12.14
C PHE A 50 4.09 10.72 10.73
N ARG A 51 3.40 9.85 9.97
CA ARG A 51 2.82 10.22 8.66
C ARG A 51 1.90 11.43 8.80
N THR A 52 1.00 11.39 9.79
CA THR A 52 0.08 12.49 10.10
C THR A 52 0.82 13.77 10.47
N LEU A 53 1.94 13.68 11.19
CA LEU A 53 2.78 14.83 11.50
C LEU A 53 3.42 15.43 10.25
N VAL A 54 4.10 14.62 9.43
CA VAL A 54 4.81 15.11 8.23
C VAL A 54 3.87 15.64 7.16
N ARG A 55 2.60 15.18 7.12
CA ARG A 55 1.57 15.81 6.28
C ARG A 55 1.36 17.29 6.61
N LYS A 56 1.50 17.69 7.87
CA LYS A 56 1.40 19.12 8.27
C LYS A 56 2.56 19.96 7.74
N TYR A 57 3.66 19.33 7.32
CA TYR A 57 4.85 19.98 6.78
C TYR A 57 4.99 19.80 5.26
N ASN A 58 3.87 19.73 4.54
CA ASN A 58 3.80 19.61 3.08
C ASN A 58 4.54 18.40 2.50
N CYS A 59 4.38 17.22 3.13
CA CYS A 59 4.86 15.96 2.55
C CYS A 59 3.92 15.51 1.41
N ASP A 60 4.48 15.35 0.21
CA ASP A 60 3.75 14.98 -1.01
C ASP A 60 3.32 13.51 -1.04
N LEU A 61 4.09 12.61 -0.40
CA LEU A 61 3.90 11.18 -0.50
C LEU A 61 4.43 10.47 0.75
N CYS A 62 3.60 9.62 1.35
CA CYS A 62 4.04 8.75 2.45
C CYS A 62 3.93 7.28 2.10
N TYR A 63 4.80 6.49 2.72
CA TYR A 63 4.85 5.03 2.62
C TYR A 63 4.49 4.41 3.97
N THR A 64 3.85 3.25 3.91
CA THR A 64 3.81 2.37 5.08
C THR A 64 5.18 1.78 5.37
N PRO A 65 5.44 1.33 6.60
CA PRO A 65 6.49 0.33 6.83
C PRO A 65 6.29 -0.87 5.90
N MET A 66 7.37 -1.64 5.68
CA MET A 66 7.31 -2.87 4.91
C MET A 66 6.36 -3.88 5.59
N ILE A 67 5.35 -4.34 4.85
CA ILE A 67 4.35 -5.31 5.31
C ILE A 67 4.62 -6.66 4.64
N VAL A 68 4.59 -7.76 5.39
CA VAL A 68 4.76 -9.11 4.81
C VAL A 68 3.43 -9.58 4.24
N ALA A 69 3.35 -9.75 2.91
CA ALA A 69 2.10 -10.07 2.22
C ALA A 69 1.45 -11.37 2.72
N ALA A 70 2.27 -12.39 3.06
CA ALA A 70 1.80 -13.67 3.58
C ALA A 70 1.06 -13.53 4.92
N ASP A 71 1.55 -12.66 5.81
CA ASP A 71 0.97 -12.44 7.14
C ASP A 71 -0.28 -11.56 7.03
N PHE A 72 -0.21 -10.57 6.15
CA PHE A 72 -1.30 -9.69 5.82
C PHE A 72 -2.52 -10.44 5.25
N VAL A 73 -2.31 -11.41 4.36
CA VAL A 73 -3.43 -12.22 3.83
C VAL A 73 -3.97 -13.19 4.88
N ARG A 74 -3.09 -13.80 5.68
CA ARG A 74 -3.43 -14.90 6.60
C ARG A 74 -4.35 -14.50 7.75
N SER A 75 -4.15 -13.33 8.37
CA SER A 75 -4.86 -13.00 9.62
C SER A 75 -5.29 -11.55 9.69
N ILE A 76 -6.56 -11.30 10.07
CA ILE A 76 -7.07 -9.95 10.38
C ILE A 76 -6.23 -9.29 11.47
N LYS A 77 -5.84 -10.04 12.50
CA LYS A 77 -5.04 -9.52 13.62
C LYS A 77 -3.68 -9.00 13.15
N ALA A 78 -3.00 -9.73 12.26
CA ALA A 78 -1.74 -9.28 11.66
C ALA A 78 -1.96 -8.02 10.82
N ARG A 79 -3.03 -7.97 10.03
CA ARG A 79 -3.36 -6.79 9.24
C ARG A 79 -3.60 -5.54 10.10
N ASP A 80 -4.30 -5.69 11.23
CA ASP A 80 -4.58 -4.57 12.14
C ASP A 80 -3.32 -4.07 12.85
N SER A 81 -2.37 -4.96 13.17
CA SER A 81 -1.09 -4.55 13.74
C SER A 81 -0.15 -3.92 12.73
N GLU A 82 -0.12 -4.41 11.49
CA GLU A 82 0.84 -3.98 10.47
C GLU A 82 0.36 -2.77 9.66
N PHE A 83 -0.97 -2.61 9.51
CA PHE A 83 -1.56 -1.55 8.69
C PHE A 83 -2.59 -0.72 9.45
N THR A 84 -2.19 0.50 9.78
CA THR A 84 -3.06 1.55 10.33
C THR A 84 -3.06 2.75 9.40
N THR A 85 -4.23 3.36 9.19
CA THR A 85 -4.40 4.57 8.36
C THR A 85 -5.59 5.42 8.86
N ASN A 86 -5.75 6.62 8.32
CA ASN A 86 -6.87 7.53 8.59
C ASN A 86 -7.29 8.27 7.30
N LYS A 87 -8.38 9.05 7.34
CA LYS A 87 -8.89 9.76 6.16
C LYS A 87 -7.92 10.82 5.59
N GLY A 88 -7.02 11.35 6.41
CA GLY A 88 -6.03 12.35 6.02
C GLY A 88 -4.71 11.76 5.51
N ASP A 89 -4.56 10.45 5.56
CA ASP A 89 -3.34 9.74 5.14
C ASP A 89 -3.40 9.42 3.65
N CYS A 90 -3.56 10.45 2.83
CA CYS A 90 -3.66 10.36 1.37
C CYS A 90 -2.85 11.51 0.73
N PRO A 91 -1.97 11.26 -0.28
CA PRO A 91 -1.72 9.99 -0.94
C PRO A 91 -0.80 9.03 -0.16
N LEU A 92 -1.17 7.75 -0.06
CA LEU A 92 -0.44 6.70 0.66
C LEU A 92 -0.04 5.55 -0.28
N ILE A 93 1.23 5.15 -0.20
CA ILE A 93 1.76 3.95 -0.86
C ILE A 93 1.98 2.86 0.19
N VAL A 94 1.52 1.64 -0.12
CA VAL A 94 1.73 0.48 0.75
C VAL A 94 2.85 -0.36 0.20
N GLN A 95 3.90 -0.55 0.99
CA GLN A 95 5.05 -1.37 0.60
C GLN A 95 4.89 -2.80 1.12
N PHE A 96 4.86 -3.76 0.20
CA PHE A 96 4.81 -5.19 0.54
C PHE A 96 6.15 -5.90 0.30
N ALA A 97 6.49 -6.81 1.19
CA ALA A 97 7.42 -7.90 0.94
C ALA A 97 6.61 -9.15 0.58
N ALA A 98 6.88 -9.71 -0.60
CA ALA A 98 6.25 -10.92 -1.08
C ALA A 98 7.26 -11.75 -1.87
N ASN A 99 7.09 -13.07 -1.84
CA ASN A 99 7.81 -14.05 -2.66
C ASN A 99 6.86 -14.82 -3.61
N ASP A 100 5.56 -14.62 -3.47
CA ASP A 100 4.51 -15.24 -4.28
C ASP A 100 3.59 -14.18 -4.89
N ALA A 101 3.31 -14.32 -6.18
CA ALA A 101 2.50 -13.36 -6.93
C ALA A 101 1.02 -13.38 -6.53
N GLN A 102 0.48 -14.54 -6.11
CA GLN A 102 -0.91 -14.64 -5.67
C GLN A 102 -1.10 -13.95 -4.31
N LEU A 103 -0.20 -14.19 -3.35
CA LEU A 103 -0.23 -13.52 -2.05
C LEU A 103 -0.14 -12.01 -2.19
N LEU A 104 0.73 -11.51 -3.07
CA LEU A 104 0.82 -10.08 -3.35
C LEU A 104 -0.48 -9.53 -3.96
N SER A 105 -1.07 -10.24 -4.93
CA SER A 105 -2.35 -9.85 -5.55
C SER A 105 -3.49 -9.82 -4.54
N ASP A 106 -3.56 -10.80 -3.65
CA ASP A 106 -4.58 -10.85 -2.60
C ASP A 106 -4.39 -9.73 -1.57
N ALA A 107 -3.15 -9.48 -1.13
CA ALA A 107 -2.81 -8.36 -0.26
C ALA A 107 -3.17 -7.01 -0.91
N ALA A 108 -2.84 -6.84 -2.19
CA ALA A 108 -3.19 -5.66 -2.99
C ALA A 108 -4.70 -5.41 -3.00
N ARG A 109 -5.49 -6.47 -3.19
CA ARG A 109 -6.95 -6.35 -3.22
C ARG A 109 -7.55 -5.98 -1.86
N ILE A 110 -6.97 -6.48 -0.77
CA ILE A 110 -7.39 -6.13 0.59
C ILE A 110 -7.10 -4.65 0.89
N VAL A 111 -5.95 -4.14 0.44
CA VAL A 111 -5.51 -2.77 0.77
C VAL A 111 -6.01 -1.70 -0.19
N TYR A 112 -6.46 -2.08 -1.39
CA TYR A 112 -6.97 -1.19 -2.43
C TYR A 112 -7.92 -0.06 -1.94
N PRO A 113 -8.88 -0.30 -1.01
CA PRO A 113 -9.76 0.75 -0.53
C PRO A 113 -9.10 1.82 0.35
N TYR A 114 -7.87 1.58 0.81
CA TYR A 114 -7.18 2.38 1.83
C TYR A 114 -5.87 3.00 1.34
N ALA A 115 -5.44 2.70 0.11
CA ALA A 115 -4.15 3.11 -0.44
C ALA A 115 -4.28 3.61 -1.87
N ASN A 116 -3.38 4.50 -2.28
CA ASN A 116 -3.35 5.09 -3.62
C ASN A 116 -2.41 4.35 -4.56
N GLY A 117 -1.51 3.54 -4.01
CA GLY A 117 -0.58 2.73 -4.77
C GLY A 117 0.06 1.65 -3.91
N ILE A 118 0.69 0.71 -4.60
CA ILE A 118 1.38 -0.42 -4.00
C ILE A 118 2.81 -0.42 -4.50
N ASP A 119 3.74 -0.65 -3.59
CA ASP A 119 5.16 -0.80 -3.86
C ASP A 119 5.61 -2.21 -3.44
N ILE A 120 6.58 -2.78 -4.15
CA ILE A 120 7.14 -4.09 -3.84
C ILE A 120 8.58 -3.87 -3.38
N ASN A 121 8.90 -4.30 -2.16
CA ASN A 121 10.26 -4.23 -1.67
C ASN A 121 11.11 -5.33 -2.32
N CYS A 122 11.98 -4.94 -3.25
CA CYS A 122 12.96 -5.82 -3.92
C CYS A 122 14.39 -5.65 -3.39
N GLY A 123 14.59 -4.86 -2.33
CA GLY A 123 15.91 -4.47 -1.84
C GLY A 123 16.47 -5.36 -0.73
N CYS A 124 15.63 -6.18 -0.09
CA CYS A 124 16.04 -7.05 1.01
C CYS A 124 16.08 -8.51 0.54
N PRO A 125 17.21 -9.23 0.64
CA PRO A 125 17.26 -10.65 0.31
C PRO A 125 16.38 -11.41 1.30
N GLN A 126 15.22 -11.90 0.85
CA GLN A 126 14.41 -12.85 1.59
C GLN A 126 15.19 -14.18 1.58
N ARG A 127 15.55 -14.69 2.77
CA ARG A 127 16.22 -15.99 2.93
C ARG A 127 15.25 -17.14 2.75
#